data_AF-A0A961IYD6-F1
#
_entry.id   AF-A0A961IYD6-F1
#
_cell.length_a   1.000
_cell.length_b   1.000
_cell.length_c   1.000
_cell.angle_alpha   90.00
_cell.angle_beta   90.00
_cell.angle_gamma   90.00
#
_symmetry.space_group_name_H-M   'P 1'
#
loop_
_entity.id
_entity.type
_entity.pdbx_description
1 polymer ?
#
loop_
_entity_poly.entity_id
_entity_poly.type
_entity_poly.pdbx_seq_one_letter_code
_entity_poly.pdbx_strand_id
1 'polypeptide(L)' 'MSVARVTEITATSTKSFEDAIQEGVARATDTLRNVRSAWIKEQQVRITDGAISE' A
#
# COMPACT_ATOMS: atom_id res chain seq x y z
N MET A 1 -11.00 27.05 3.29
CA MET A 1 -11.55 25.80 2.73
C MET A 1 -10.50 24.71 2.82
N SER A 2 -10.81 23.57 3.45
CA SER A 2 -9.91 22.41 3.50
C SER A 2 -10.12 21.56 2.24
N VAL A 3 -9.14 21.56 1.35
CA VAL A 3 -9.12 20.66 0.19
C VAL A 3 -8.30 19.43 0.56
N ALA A 4 -8.90 18.25 0.44
CA ALA A 4 -8.21 16.98 0.63
C ALA A 4 -7.92 16.35 -0.73
N ARG A 5 -6.72 15.79 -0.87
CA ARG A 5 -6.32 15.00 -2.04
C ARG A 5 -6.36 13.53 -1.64
N VAL A 6 -7.10 12.73 -2.41
CA VAL A 6 -7.09 11.28 -2.30
C VAL A 6 -6.29 10.74 -3.48
N THR A 7 -5.41 9.77 -3.23
CA THR A 7 -4.61 9.11 -4.27
C THR A 7 -4.56 7.63 -3.93
N GLU A 8 -4.87 6.79 -4.90
CA GLU A 8 -4.86 5.34 -4.78
C GLU A 8 -3.51 4.80 -5.23
N ILE A 9 -2.93 3.91 -4.43
CA ILE A 9 -1.65 3.26 -4.71
C ILE A 9 -1.81 1.75 -4.45
N THR A 10 -1.14 0.96 -5.27
CA THR A 10 -1.05 -0.49 -5.09
C THR A 10 0.41 -0.82 -4.81
N ALA A 11 0.66 -1.58 -3.75
CA ALA A 11 1.96 -2.08 -3.39
C ALA A 11 1.86 -3.60 -3.21
N THR A 12 2.90 -4.31 -3.64
CA THR A 12 3.04 -5.76 -3.47
C THR A 12 4.36 -6.03 -2.77
N SER A 13 4.43 -7.09 -1.98
CA SER A 13 5.68 -7.52 -1.36
C SER A 13 5.73 -9.04 -1.30
N THR A 14 6.91 -9.59 -1.58
CA THR A 14 7.18 -11.03 -1.50
C THR A 14 7.35 -11.55 -0.08
N LYS A 15 7.41 -10.67 0.93
CA LYS A 15 7.60 -11.08 2.34
C LYS A 15 6.26 -11.27 3.05
N SER A 16 5.44 -10.23 3.07
CA SER A 16 4.17 -10.22 3.79
C SER A 16 3.31 -9.03 3.37
N PHE A 17 2.02 -9.13 3.69
CA PHE A 17 1.09 -8.02 3.49
C PHE A 17 1.46 -6.77 4.28
N GLU A 18 2.02 -6.93 5.49
CA GLU A 18 2.46 -5.80 6.31
C GLU A 18 3.67 -5.08 5.71
N ASP A 19 4.62 -5.83 5.13
CA ASP A 19 5.77 -5.27 4.40
C ASP A 19 5.29 -4.47 3.18
N ALA A 20 4.30 -4.99 2.43
CA ALA A 20 3.68 -4.29 1.30
C ALA A 20 3.02 -2.96 1.72
N ILE A 21 2.32 -2.94 2.87
CA ILE A 21 1.72 -1.70 3.40
C ILE A 21 2.81 -0.70 3.75
N GLN A 22 3.85 -1.12 4.48
CA GLN A 22 4.93 -0.23 4.89
C GLN A 22 5.65 0.37 3.68
N GLU A 23 5.95 -0.43 2.67
CA GLU A 23 6.60 0.03 1.43
C GLU A 23 5.70 0.98 0.63
N GLY A 24 4.40 0.67 0.51
CA GLY A 24 3.42 1.54 -0.12
C GLY A 24 3.31 2.90 0.58
N VAL A 25 3.24 2.91 1.91
CA VAL A 25 3.19 4.15 2.71
C VAL A 25 4.50 4.93 2.57
N ALA A 26 5.66 4.28 2.67
CA ALA A 26 6.96 4.93 2.52
C ALA A 26 7.07 5.64 1.16
N ARG A 27 6.76 4.92 0.07
CA ARG A 27 6.77 5.48 -1.29
C ARG A 27 5.78 6.62 -1.47
N ALA A 28 4.63 6.56 -0.81
CA ALA A 28 3.66 7.65 -0.80
C ALA A 28 4.21 8.88 -0.07
N THR A 29 4.80 8.70 1.10
CA THR A 29 5.36 9.80 1.91
C THR A 29 6.59 10.45 1.28
N ASP A 30 7.33 9.75 0.42
CA ASP A 30 8.45 10.33 -0.32
C ASP A 30 8.02 11.42 -1.33
N THR A 31 6.78 11.34 -1.82
CA THR A 31 6.28 12.26 -2.87
C THR A 31 5.12 13.11 -2.42
N LEU A 32 4.27 12.62 -1.52
CA LEU A 32 3.11 13.30 -0.99
C LEU A 32 3.43 13.88 0.39
N ARG A 33 3.22 15.19 0.54
CA ARG A 33 3.37 15.89 1.82
C ARG A 33 2.06 15.84 2.60
N ASN A 34 2.15 15.79 3.92
CA ASN A 34 1.00 15.79 4.84
C ASN A 34 0.06 14.58 4.68
N VAL A 35 0.61 13.38 4.45
CA VAL A 35 -0.16 12.12 4.53
C VAL A 35 -0.63 11.93 5.99
N ARG A 36 -1.93 11.78 6.21
CA ARG A 36 -2.53 11.70 7.57
C ARG A 36 -3.25 10.38 7.84
N SER A 37 -3.78 9.75 6.81
CA SER A 37 -4.51 8.50 6.91
C SER A 37 -4.38 7.73 5.61
N ALA A 38 -4.37 6.41 5.73
CA ALA A 38 -4.49 5.47 4.63
C ALA A 38 -5.54 4.43 5.02
N TRP A 39 -6.29 3.93 4.06
CA TRP A 39 -7.21 2.82 4.24
C TRP A 39 -6.92 1.75 3.19
N ILE A 40 -7.09 0.50 3.56
CA ILE A 40 -6.98 -0.62 2.64
C ILE A 40 -8.31 -0.74 1.92
N LYS A 41 -8.31 -0.52 0.61
CA LYS A 41 -9.48 -0.68 -0.24
C LYS A 41 -9.73 -2.14 -0.55
N GLU A 42 -8.68 -2.84 -0.99
CA GLU A 42 -8.71 -4.25 -1.36
C GLU A 42 -7.42 -4.93 -0.92
N GLN A 43 -7.53 -6.18 -0.47
CA GLN A 43 -6.41 -7.04 -0.13
C GLN A 43 -6.42 -8.21 -1.09
N GLN A 44 -5.39 -8.30 -1.92
CA GLN A 44 -5.17 -9.40 -2.85
C GLN A 44 -3.93 -10.18 -2.42
N VAL A 45 -3.98 -11.50 -2.58
CA VAL A 45 -2.85 -12.39 -2.35
C VAL A 45 -2.65 -13.22 -3.60
N ARG A 46 -1.44 -13.24 -4.14
CA ARG A 46 -1.06 -14.09 -5.25
C ARG A 46 -0.51 -15.40 -4.71
N ILE A 47 -1.06 -16.51 -5.21
CA ILE A 47 -0.62 -17.87 -4.88
C ILE A 47 0.15 -18.41 -6.09
N THR A 48 1.36 -18.92 -5.87
CA THR A 48 2.18 -19.58 -6.89
C THR A 48 2.67 -20.91 -6.31
N ASP A 49 2.47 -22.00 -7.05
CA ASP A 49 2.86 -23.36 -6.66
C ASP A 49 2.35 -23.81 -5.27
N GLY A 50 1.17 -23.31 -4.88
CA GLY A 50 0.54 -23.62 -3.59
C GLY A 50 1.09 -22.82 -2.40
N ALA A 51 2.03 -21.91 -2.62
CA ALA A 51 2.56 -20.98 -1.63
C ALA A 51 2.14 -19.53 -1.92
N ILE A 52 2.08 -18.72 -0.86
CA ILE A 52 1.84 -17.27 -0.99
C ILE A 52 3.11 -16.65 -1.59
N SER A 53 2.95 -15.89 -2.68
CA SER A 53 4.05 -15.33 -3.48
C SER A 53 4.21 -13.82 -3.27
N GLU A 54 3.11 -13.06 -3.33
CA GLU A 54 3.08 -11.59 -3.12
C GLU A 54 1.66 -11.06 -2.89
#